data_AF-A0A974S3A7-F1
#
_entry.id   AF-A0A974S3A7-F1
#
_cell.length_a   1.000
_cell.length_b   1.000
_cell.length_c   1.000
_cell.angle_alpha   90.00
_cell.angle_beta   90.00
_cell.angle_gamma   90.00
#
_symmetry.space_group_name_H-M   'P 1'
#
loop_
_entity.id
_entity.type
_entity.pdbx_description
1 polymer ?
#
loop_
_entity_poly.entity_id
_entity_poly.type
_entity_poly.pdbx_seq_one_letter_code
_entity_poly.pdbx_strand_id
1 'polypeptide(L)'
;MSVELLKRSVRAISRNYKDREQRSRRLFIEERAASLHFHREREFAIRTAISEHFAVPYSAVAFTGSAQLGFSVHKDRLFEPGISDLDAACISPDLFQSAWMDVVKATRSFTDLTPFGHSKKVKLIFSKIRY
;
A
#
# COMPACT_ATOMS: atom_id res chain seq x y z
N MET A 1 18.48 12.97 0.27
CA MET A 1 19.16 11.69 0.58
C MET A 1 19.21 10.87 -0.70
N SER A 2 20.36 10.32 -1.12
CA SER A 2 20.44 9.51 -2.35
C SER A 2 19.72 8.17 -2.16
N VAL A 3 19.16 7.62 -3.24
CA VAL A 3 18.44 6.34 -3.25
C VAL A 3 19.34 5.19 -2.77
N GLU A 4 20.63 5.22 -3.07
CA GLU A 4 21.64 4.27 -2.58
C GLU A 4 21.79 4.30 -1.06
N LEU A 5 21.72 5.48 -0.43
CA LEU A 5 21.79 5.60 1.03
C LEU A 5 20.55 4.98 1.68
N LEU A 6 19.38 5.19 1.11
CA LEU A 6 18.15 4.56 1.58
C LEU A 6 18.19 3.05 1.41
N LYS A 7 18.64 2.57 0.24
CA LYS A 7 18.82 1.13 -0.02
C LYS A 7 19.79 0.51 1.01
N ARG A 8 20.85 1.22 1.39
CA ARG A 8 21.75 0.79 2.47
C ARG A 8 21.05 0.76 3.83
N SER A 9 20.28 1.80 4.19
CA SER A 9 19.54 1.84 5.47
C SER A 9 18.54 0.68 5.57
N VAL A 10 17.70 0.50 4.56
CA VAL A 10 16.69 -0.58 4.50
C VAL A 10 17.34 -1.97 4.58
N ARG A 11 18.47 -2.17 3.89
CA ARG A 11 19.24 -3.42 3.96
C ARG A 11 19.89 -3.61 5.33
N ALA A 12 20.36 -2.56 5.98
CA ALA A 12 20.91 -2.62 7.33
C ALA A 12 19.84 -3.04 8.34
N ILE A 13 18.64 -2.47 8.26
CA ILE A 13 17.49 -2.88 9.09
C ILE A 13 17.18 -4.36 8.85
N SER A 14 17.17 -4.80 7.60
CA SER A 14 16.89 -6.19 7.24
C SER A 14 17.91 -7.19 7.80
N ARG A 15 19.18 -6.77 7.97
CA ARG A 15 20.27 -7.59 8.51
C ARG A 15 20.36 -7.56 10.04
N ASN A 16 20.14 -6.39 10.64
CA ASN A 16 20.35 -6.17 12.07
C ASN A 16 19.21 -6.74 12.94
N TYR A 17 18.04 -6.95 12.35
CA TYR A 17 16.87 -7.44 13.07
C TYR A 17 16.40 -8.75 12.44
N LYS A 18 16.52 -9.86 13.18
CA LYS A 18 16.06 -11.19 12.71
C LYS A 18 14.55 -11.31 12.76
N ASP A 19 13.92 -10.70 13.77
CA ASP A 19 12.48 -10.72 13.93
C ASP A 19 11.78 -9.91 12.82
N ARG A 20 10.72 -10.49 12.26
CA ARG A 20 9.98 -9.90 11.13
C ARG A 20 9.19 -8.67 11.57
N GLU A 21 8.60 -8.71 12.76
CA GLU A 21 7.77 -7.62 13.26
C GLU A 21 8.64 -6.39 13.55
N GLN A 22 9.76 -6.57 14.26
CA GLN A 22 10.72 -5.50 14.52
C GLN A 22 11.26 -4.86 13.23
N ARG A 23 11.57 -5.65 12.20
CA ARG A 23 11.96 -5.12 10.88
C ARG A 23 10.86 -4.25 10.28
N SER A 24 9.62 -4.75 10.27
CA SER A 24 8.50 -4.07 9.64
C SER A 24 8.20 -2.73 10.32
N ARG A 25 8.17 -2.71 11.66
CA ARG A 25 7.96 -1.49 12.45
C ARG A 25 9.05 -0.45 12.21
N ARG A 26 10.32 -0.87 12.08
CA ARG A 26 11.45 0.04 11.83
C ARG A 26 11.44 0.59 10.41
N LEU A 27 11.09 -0.22 9.42
CA LEU A 27 10.91 0.24 8.04
C LEU A 27 9.76 1.24 7.92
N PHE A 28 8.69 1.03 8.67
CA PHE A 28 7.56 1.96 8.74
C PHE A 28 7.94 3.32 9.35
N ILE A 29 8.77 3.33 10.41
CA ILE A 29 9.15 4.57 11.11
C ILE A 29 10.15 5.43 10.32
N GLU A 30 10.95 4.85 9.42
CA GLU A 30 11.94 5.59 8.60
C GLU A 30 11.30 6.55 7.55
N GLU A 31 9.99 6.79 7.61
CA GLU A 31 9.17 7.29 6.51
C GLU A 31 9.44 8.71 6.00
N ARG A 32 9.75 8.77 4.70
CA ARG A 32 8.91 9.41 3.66
C ARG A 32 8.84 8.47 2.45
N ALA A 33 7.81 8.58 1.61
CA ALA A 33 7.72 7.86 0.34
C ALA A 33 8.92 8.19 -0.55
N ALA A 34 9.96 7.36 -0.47
CA ALA A 34 11.23 7.69 -1.09
C ALA A 34 11.16 7.65 -2.62
N SER A 35 10.22 6.87 -3.15
CA SER A 35 9.98 6.76 -4.59
C SER A 35 9.58 8.09 -5.25
N LEU A 36 8.89 8.97 -4.51
CA LEU A 36 8.38 10.24 -5.00
C LEU A 36 8.99 11.43 -4.26
N HIS A 37 10.10 11.22 -3.55
CA HIS A 37 10.76 12.27 -2.78
C HIS A 37 11.13 13.51 -3.62
N PHE A 38 11.46 13.29 -4.90
CA PHE A 38 11.76 14.34 -5.88
C PHE A 38 10.52 14.82 -6.69
N HIS A 39 9.35 14.21 -6.46
CA HIS A 39 8.09 14.49 -7.17
C HIS A 39 6.95 14.74 -6.18
N ARG A 40 7.15 15.64 -5.22
CA ARG A 40 6.19 15.91 -4.12
C ARG A 40 4.79 16.32 -4.61
N GLU A 41 4.71 17.11 -5.68
CA GLU A 41 3.42 17.49 -6.29
C GLU A 41 2.66 16.27 -6.80
N ARG A 42 3.38 15.29 -7.37
CA ARG A 42 2.78 14.05 -7.86
C ARG A 42 2.33 13.17 -6.69
N GLU A 43 3.15 13.05 -5.63
CA GLU A 43 2.75 12.37 -4.40
C GLU A 43 1.47 12.98 -3.81
N PHE A 44 1.45 14.31 -3.69
CA PHE A 44 0.29 15.05 -3.18
C PHE A 44 -0.96 14.79 -4.03
N ALA A 45 -0.85 14.98 -5.36
CA ALA A 45 -1.98 14.77 -6.27
C ALA A 45 -2.54 13.34 -6.21
N ILE A 46 -1.67 12.33 -6.16
CA ILE A 46 -2.10 10.93 -6.05
C ILE A 46 -2.81 10.68 -4.71
N ARG A 47 -2.22 11.12 -3.60
CA ARG A 47 -2.82 10.93 -2.27
C ARG A 47 -4.15 11.64 -2.14
N THR A 48 -4.27 12.85 -2.70
CA THR A 48 -5.53 13.60 -2.76
C THR A 48 -6.57 12.85 -3.58
N ALA A 49 -6.22 12.36 -4.78
CA ALA A 49 -7.16 11.59 -5.61
C ALA A 49 -7.66 10.32 -4.91
N ILE A 50 -6.79 9.58 -4.20
CA ILE A 50 -7.17 8.40 -3.42
C ILE A 50 -8.09 8.80 -2.25
N SER A 51 -7.72 9.87 -1.52
CA SER A 51 -8.47 10.41 -0.39
C SER A 51 -9.89 10.80 -0.79
N GLU A 52 -10.04 11.52 -1.90
CA GLU A 52 -11.34 11.91 -2.46
C GLU A 52 -12.14 10.70 -2.95
N HIS A 53 -11.51 9.76 -3.65
CA HIS A 53 -12.18 8.58 -4.20
C HIS A 53 -12.78 7.68 -3.12
N PHE A 54 -12.04 7.43 -2.04
CA PHE A 54 -12.50 6.59 -0.93
C PHE A 54 -13.17 7.38 0.20
N ALA A 55 -13.30 8.70 0.06
CA ALA A 55 -13.81 9.61 1.10
C ALA A 55 -13.12 9.40 2.46
N VAL A 56 -11.80 9.20 2.46
CA VAL A 56 -10.97 9.05 3.67
C VAL A 56 -10.08 10.28 3.87
N PRO A 57 -9.68 10.61 5.11
CA PRO A 57 -8.73 11.70 5.33
C PRO A 57 -7.43 11.51 4.55
N TYR A 58 -6.84 12.60 4.04
CA TYR A 58 -5.56 12.56 3.32
C TYR A 58 -4.43 11.87 4.13
N SER A 59 -4.44 12.06 5.46
CA SER A 59 -3.50 11.42 6.39
C SER A 59 -3.69 9.90 6.50
N ALA A 60 -4.86 9.38 6.15
CA ALA A 60 -5.16 7.94 6.15
C ALA A 60 -4.61 7.20 4.93
N VAL A 61 -4.13 7.93 3.90
CA VAL A 61 -3.53 7.35 2.70
C VAL A 61 -2.02 7.26 2.88
N ALA A 62 -1.49 6.03 2.86
CA ALA A 62 -0.07 5.73 2.94
C ALA A 62 0.40 4.95 1.72
N PHE A 63 1.53 5.32 1.14
CA PHE A 63 2.20 4.45 0.16
C PHE A 63 2.91 3.31 0.88
N THR A 64 2.93 2.15 0.24
CA THR A 64 3.47 0.92 0.81
C THR A 64 4.41 0.22 -0.16
N GLY A 65 5.08 -0.83 0.30
CA GLY A 65 5.92 -1.66 -0.55
C GLY A 65 7.05 -0.87 -1.22
N SER A 66 7.25 -1.10 -2.52
CA SER A 66 8.35 -0.45 -3.25
C SER A 66 8.13 1.04 -3.47
N ALA A 67 6.88 1.51 -3.44
CA ALA A 67 6.55 2.94 -3.49
C ALA A 67 6.96 3.65 -2.19
N GLN A 68 6.80 3.01 -1.04
CA GLN A 68 7.29 3.57 0.23
C GLN A 68 8.82 3.59 0.27
N LEU A 69 9.45 2.47 -0.08
CA LEU A 69 10.90 2.26 0.07
C LEU A 69 11.74 2.86 -1.06
N GLY A 70 11.14 3.26 -2.18
CA GLY A 70 11.85 3.72 -3.37
C GLY A 70 12.56 2.61 -4.17
N PHE A 71 12.47 1.35 -3.73
CA PHE A 71 12.97 0.18 -4.45
C PHE A 71 12.22 -1.08 -4.03
N SER A 72 12.23 -2.09 -4.89
CA SER A 72 11.69 -3.42 -4.61
C SER A 72 12.72 -4.25 -3.85
N VAL A 73 12.43 -4.62 -2.60
CA VAL A 73 13.28 -5.53 -1.82
C VAL A 73 13.40 -6.91 -2.47
N HIS A 74 12.35 -7.37 -3.15
CA HIS A 74 12.33 -8.68 -3.79
C HIS A 74 13.04 -8.70 -5.16
N LYS A 75 12.79 -7.67 -5.99
CA LYS A 75 13.34 -7.60 -7.36
C LYS A 75 14.70 -6.89 -7.44
N ASP A 76 15.17 -6.34 -6.33
CA ASP A 76 16.35 -5.47 -6.19
C ASP A 76 16.41 -4.28 -7.18
N ARG A 77 15.25 -3.86 -7.71
CA ARG A 77 15.11 -2.79 -8.70
C ARG A 77 14.59 -1.51 -8.06
N LEU A 78 15.07 -0.36 -8.53
CA LEU A 78 14.54 0.94 -8.11
C LEU A 78 13.09 1.12 -8.56
N PHE A 79 12.35 1.93 -7.80
CA PHE A 79 11.01 2.31 -8.21
C PHE A 79 11.11 3.25 -9.42
N GLU A 80 10.39 2.90 -10.48
CA GLU A 80 10.33 3.66 -11.73
C GLU A 80 8.89 4.15 -11.96
N PRO A 81 8.63 5.47 -11.92
CA PRO A 81 7.28 6.00 -12.16
C PRO A 81 6.73 5.56 -13.54
N GLY A 82 5.46 5.15 -13.58
CA GLY A 82 4.79 4.66 -14.78
C GLY A 82 5.16 3.23 -15.20
N ILE A 83 6.16 2.61 -14.54
CA ILE A 83 6.59 1.22 -14.81
C ILE A 83 6.37 0.33 -13.59
N SER A 84 6.74 0.81 -12.40
CA SER A 84 6.56 0.09 -11.15
C SER A 84 5.12 0.21 -10.65
N ASP A 85 4.59 -0.88 -10.12
CA ASP A 85 3.27 -0.87 -9.47
C ASP A 85 3.30 0.07 -8.25
N LEU A 86 2.29 0.93 -8.14
CA LEU A 86 2.13 1.84 -7.01
C LEU A 86 1.17 1.23 -5.99
N ASP A 87 1.73 0.72 -4.89
CA ASP A 87 0.95 0.15 -3.80
C ASP A 87 0.59 1.23 -2.76
N ALA A 88 -0.70 1.35 -2.44
CA ALA A 88 -1.22 2.29 -1.44
C ALA A 88 -2.16 1.56 -0.46
N ALA A 89 -2.12 1.98 0.80
CA ALA A 89 -3.02 1.54 1.85
C ALA A 89 -3.87 2.73 2.34
N CYS A 90 -5.17 2.47 2.53
CA CYS A 90 -6.10 3.40 3.18
C CYS A 90 -6.39 2.87 4.59
N ILE A 91 -6.00 3.62 5.61
CA ILE A 91 -6.10 3.23 7.02
C ILE A 91 -7.23 4.07 7.66
N SER A 92 -8.47 3.63 7.47
CA SER A 92 -9.65 4.33 7.99
C SER A 92 -10.64 3.34 8.62
N PRO A 93 -11.02 3.55 9.90
CA PRO A 93 -12.09 2.77 10.54
C PRO A 93 -13.42 2.85 9.80
N ASP A 94 -13.77 4.02 9.26
CA ASP A 94 -15.03 4.24 8.56
C ASP A 94 -15.09 3.49 7.24
N LEU A 95 -13.96 3.47 6.50
CA LEU A 95 -13.84 2.70 5.27
C LEU A 95 -13.92 1.20 5.56
N PHE A 96 -13.24 0.73 6.63
CA PHE A 96 -13.32 -0.66 7.06
C PHE A 96 -14.76 -1.05 7.44
N GLN A 97 -15.44 -0.21 8.22
CA GLN A 97 -16.82 -0.46 8.62
C GLN A 97 -17.75 -0.52 7.40
N SER A 98 -17.59 0.39 6.44
CA SER A 98 -18.37 0.42 5.21
C SER A 98 -18.16 -0.84 4.37
N ALA A 99 -16.90 -1.21 4.12
CA ALA A 99 -16.56 -2.45 3.41
C ALA A 99 -17.08 -3.70 4.15
N TRP A 100 -17.03 -3.70 5.48
CA TRP A 100 -17.55 -4.79 6.28
C TRP A 100 -19.07 -4.93 6.17
N MET A 101 -19.80 -3.81 6.20
CA MET A 101 -21.25 -3.81 5.96
C MET A 101 -21.59 -4.35 4.57
N ASP A 102 -20.80 -3.99 3.55
CA ASP A 102 -20.98 -4.54 2.19
C ASP A 102 -20.78 -6.05 2.15
N VAL A 103 -19.75 -6.56 2.83
CA VAL A 103 -19.50 -8.01 2.95
C VAL A 103 -20.64 -8.71 3.67
N VAL A 104 -21.10 -8.19 4.82
CA VAL A 104 -22.23 -8.74 5.58
C VAL A 104 -23.48 -8.76 4.70
N LYS A 105 -23.77 -7.68 3.98
CA LYS A 105 -24.93 -7.58 3.09
C LYS A 105 -24.84 -8.55 1.92
N ALA A 106 -23.69 -8.61 1.24
CA ALA A 106 -23.48 -9.47 0.08
C ALA A 106 -23.59 -10.96 0.44
N THR A 107 -23.19 -11.32 1.65
CA THR A 107 -23.15 -12.71 2.13
C THR A 107 -24.38 -13.11 2.94
N ARG A 108 -25.38 -12.22 3.08
CA ARG A 108 -26.54 -12.40 3.96
C ARG A 108 -26.12 -12.81 5.37
N SER A 109 -25.22 -12.04 5.96
CA SER A 109 -24.59 -12.35 7.25
C SER A 109 -23.88 -13.70 7.25
N PHE A 110 -23.09 -13.96 6.20
CA PHE A 110 -22.34 -15.20 5.99
C PHE A 110 -23.19 -16.48 5.86
N THR A 111 -24.50 -16.35 5.65
CA THR A 111 -25.38 -17.50 5.35
C THR A 111 -25.36 -17.89 3.87
N ASP A 112 -25.02 -16.93 2.99
CA ASP A 112 -24.81 -17.14 1.56
C ASP A 112 -23.32 -16.99 1.23
N LEU A 113 -22.68 -18.13 0.99
CA LEU A 113 -21.26 -18.20 0.63
C LEU A 113 -21.02 -18.21 -0.88
N THR A 114 -22.07 -18.12 -1.70
CA THR A 114 -21.92 -18.06 -3.17
C THR A 114 -21.03 -16.91 -3.65
N PRO A 115 -20.97 -15.72 -3.01
CA PRO A 115 -20.07 -14.65 -3.43
C PRO A 115 -18.58 -14.97 -3.24
N PHE A 116 -18.24 -15.88 -2.32
CA PHE A 116 -16.86 -16.30 -2.10
C PHE A 116 -16.37 -17.33 -3.13
N GLY A 117 -17.29 -17.91 -3.90
CA GLY A 117 -17.01 -18.78 -5.03
C GLY A 117 -16.21 -20.04 -4.68
N HIS A 118 -16.86 -21.21 -4.63
CA HIS A 118 -16.15 -22.47 -4.90
C HIS A 118 -15.96 -22.64 -6.42
N SER A 119 -15.18 -21.75 -7.06
CA SER A 119 -14.65 -21.96 -8.41
C SER A 119 -13.51 -20.99 -8.72
N LYS A 120 -12.49 -21.53 -9.39
CA LYS A 120 -11.28 -20.84 -9.86
C LYS A 120 -11.67 -19.53 -10.59
N LYS A 121 -11.12 -18.40 -10.12
CA LYS A 121 -11.24 -17.02 -10.65
C LYS A 121 -12.43 -16.19 -10.16
N VAL A 122 -12.43 -15.83 -8.88
CA VAL A 122 -13.11 -14.59 -8.44
C VAL A 122 -12.17 -13.41 -8.71
N LYS A 123 -12.55 -12.51 -9.61
CA LYS A 123 -11.93 -11.19 -9.73
C LYS A 123 -12.40 -10.37 -8.53
N LEU A 124 -11.61 -10.35 -7.46
CA LEU A 124 -11.68 -9.28 -6.47
C LEU A 124 -11.59 -7.95 -7.22
N ILE A 125 -12.50 -7.02 -6.90
CA ILE A 125 -12.47 -5.65 -7.41
C ILE A 125 -11.27 -4.97 -6.74
N PHE A 126 -10.09 -5.23 -7.27
CA PHE A 126 -8.97 -4.32 -7.15
C PHE A 126 -9.18 -3.29 -8.25
N SER A 127 -9.58 -2.07 -7.88
CA SER A 127 -9.46 -0.93 -8.78
C SER A 127 -7.98 -0.72 -9.03
N LYS A 128 -7.49 -1.26 -10.14
CA LYS A 128 -6.14 -0.97 -10.62
C LYS A 128 -6.17 0.47 -11.12
N ILE A 129 -5.86 1.42 -10.25
CA ILE A 129 -5.58 2.80 -10.66
C ILE A 129 -4.30 2.72 -11.48
N ARG A 130 -4.43 2.83 -12.81
CA ARG A 130 -3.28 3.00 -13.69
C ARG A 130 -2.84 4.45 -13.57
N TYR A 131 -1.61 4.64 -13.10
CA TYR A 131 -0.88 5.90 -13.15
C TYR A 131 -0.04 5.95 -14.42
#